data_AF-A0A7S4P133-F1
#
_entry.id   AF-A0A7S4P133-F1
#
_cell.length_a   1.000
_cell.length_b   1.000
_cell.length_c   1.000
_cell.angle_alpha   90.00
_cell.angle_beta   90.00
_cell.angle_gamma   90.00
#
_symmetry.space_group_name_H-M   'P 1'
#
loop_
_entity.id
_entity.type
_entity.pdbx_description
1 polymer ?
#
loop_
_entity_poly.entity_id
_entity_poly.type
_entity_poly.pdbx_seq_one_letter_code
_entity_poly.pdbx_strand_id
1 'polypeptide(L)'
;KNEWTYLLHAGPKIKSVSLSHEKIPKVALCTGEQVQVFCSETGECLSMFKIAHGGEGREVLFLSNHMEILVFSQSSLHLLSIRTRAATQRTFKVGGQRLSSIL
;
A
#
# COMPACT_ATOMS: atom_id res chain seq x y z
N LYS A 1 -4.55 -25.97 -4.07
CA LYS A 1 -5.06 -24.58 -4.05
C LYS A 1 -4.34 -23.88 -2.91
N ASN A 2 -3.43 -22.94 -3.22
CA ASN A 2 -2.73 -22.19 -2.19
C ASN A 2 -3.63 -21.00 -1.84
N GLU A 3 -4.30 -21.08 -0.70
CA GLU A 3 -5.07 -19.98 -0.14
C GLU A 3 -4.21 -19.35 0.96
N TRP A 4 -3.74 -18.13 0.71
CA TRP A 4 -3.02 -17.37 1.72
C TRP A 4 -4.03 -16.53 2.49
N THR A 5 -4.32 -16.94 3.72
CA THR A 5 -4.95 -16.02 4.67
C THR A 5 -3.88 -15.07 5.16
N TYR A 6 -3.86 -13.85 4.61
CA TYR A 6 -3.02 -12.78 5.14
C TYR A 6 -3.56 -12.38 6.51
N LEU A 7 -3.11 -13.07 7.54
CA LEU A 7 -3.37 -12.74 8.94
C LEU A 7 -2.64 -11.43 9.23
N LEU A 8 -3.27 -10.32 8.86
CA LEU A 8 -2.92 -9.01 9.36
C LEU A 8 -2.85 -9.15 10.88
N HIS A 9 -1.65 -9.02 11.45
CA HIS A 9 -1.46 -9.09 12.88
C HIS A 9 -2.44 -8.10 13.54
N ALA A 10 -3.50 -8.68 14.14
CA ALA A 10 -4.53 -8.08 14.99
C ALA A 10 -4.85 -6.58 14.81
N GLY A 11 -6.02 -6.27 14.23
CA GLY A 11 -6.76 -5.08 14.66
C GLY A 11 -7.42 -4.22 13.58
N PRO A 12 -6.73 -3.73 12.54
CA PRO A 12 -7.30 -2.67 11.71
C PRO A 12 -8.03 -3.20 10.46
N LYS A 13 -9.19 -2.60 10.16
CA LYS A 13 -10.03 -2.89 8.99
C LYS A 13 -9.27 -2.57 7.70
N ILE A 14 -9.20 -3.51 6.76
CA ILE A 14 -8.66 -3.25 5.42
C ILE A 14 -9.53 -2.19 4.74
N LYS A 15 -8.91 -1.10 4.28
CA LYS A 15 -9.56 0.00 3.56
C LYS A 15 -9.49 -0.18 2.06
N SER A 16 -8.36 -0.70 1.56
CA SER A 16 -8.13 -0.90 0.13
C SER A 16 -7.10 -2.00 -0.10
N VAL A 17 -7.21 -2.64 -1.26
CA VAL A 17 -6.29 -3.66 -1.76
C VAL A 17 -5.92 -3.31 -3.20
N SER A 18 -4.67 -3.58 -3.60
CA SER A 18 -4.23 -3.47 -5.00
C SER A 18 -3.29 -4.62 -5.35
N LEU A 19 -3.38 -5.08 -6.59
CA LEU A 19 -2.54 -6.13 -7.16
C LEU A 19 -1.57 -5.52 -8.16
N SER A 20 -0.30 -5.93 -8.12
CA SER A 20 0.63 -5.60 -9.20
C SER A 20 0.31 -6.45 -10.44
N HIS A 21 0.64 -5.92 -11.62
CA HIS A 21 0.42 -6.61 -12.90
C HIS A 21 1.68 -7.37 -13.37
N GLU A 22 2.42 -7.95 -12.43
CA GLU A 22 3.56 -8.82 -12.71
C GLU A 22 3.11 -10.27 -12.92
N LYS A 23 3.98 -11.09 -13.53
CA LYS A 23 3.74 -12.54 -13.70
C LYS A 23 3.46 -13.24 -12.36
N ILE A 24 4.16 -12.81 -11.30
CA ILE A 24 3.87 -13.17 -9.91
C ILE A 24 3.41 -11.88 -9.23
N PRO A 25 2.09 -11.69 -9.03
CA PRO A 25 1.57 -10.48 -8.43
C PRO A 25 2.09 -10.25 -7.01
N LYS A 26 2.27 -8.98 -6.68
CA LYS A 26 2.36 -8.52 -5.30
C LYS A 26 0.98 -8.04 -4.86
N VAL A 27 0.64 -8.26 -3.59
CA VAL A 27 -0.61 -7.79 -2.99
C VAL A 27 -0.28 -6.67 -2.01
N ALA A 28 -0.79 -5.47 -2.25
CA ALA A 28 -0.69 -4.35 -1.32
C ALA A 28 -2.01 -4.22 -0.55
N LEU A 29 -1.93 -4.24 0.79
CA LEU A 29 -3.05 -4.07 1.70
C LEU A 29 -2.89 -2.75 2.47
N CYS A 30 -3.89 -1.88 2.44
CA CYS A 30 -3.92 -0.67 3.25
C CYS A 30 -4.92 -0.81 4.40
N THR A 31 -4.44 -0.61 5.62
CA THR A 31 -5.25 -0.66 6.85
C THR A 31 -5.63 0.72 7.37
N GLY A 32 -5.29 1.77 6.62
CA GLY A 32 -5.40 3.16 7.05
C GLY A 32 -4.19 3.69 7.79
N GLU A 33 -3.54 2.89 8.63
CA GLU A 33 -2.31 3.27 9.33
C GLU A 33 -1.06 2.73 8.65
N GLN A 34 -1.23 1.63 7.93
CA GLN A 34 -0.12 0.90 7.34
C GLN A 34 -0.46 0.43 5.93
N VAL A 35 0.60 0.20 5.16
CA VAL A 35 0.56 -0.58 3.93
C VAL A 35 1.47 -1.79 4.08
N GLN A 36 0.92 -2.97 3.85
CA GLN A 36 1.66 -4.24 3.85
C GLN A 36 1.69 -4.79 2.42
N VAL A 37 2.83 -5.30 2.01
CA VAL A 37 3.04 -5.84 0.66
C VAL A 37 3.45 -7.30 0.77
N PHE A 38 2.75 -8.17 0.05
CA PHE A 38 2.97 -9.60 0.07
C PHE A 38 3.27 -10.16 -1.32
N CYS A 39 4.02 -11.25 -1.37
CA CYS A 39 4.11 -12.09 -2.55
C CYS A 39 2.83 -12.95 -2.66
N SER A 40 2.15 -12.92 -3.81
CA SER A 40 0.91 -13.72 -3.96
C SER A 40 1.18 -15.22 -4.08
N GLU A 41 2.37 -15.61 -4.54
CA GLU A 41 2.74 -17.02 -4.71
C GLU A 41 3.17 -17.66 -3.39
N THR A 42 4.04 -17.00 -2.64
CA THR A 42 4.63 -17.54 -1.40
C THR A 42 3.89 -17.12 -0.13
N GLY A 43 3.06 -16.09 -0.19
CA GLY A 43 2.39 -15.51 0.99
C GLY A 43 3.32 -14.67 1.88
N GLU A 44 4.60 -14.55 1.54
CA GLU A 44 5.59 -13.84 2.35
C GLU A 44 5.33 -12.33 2.38
N CYS A 45 5.52 -11.72 3.56
CA CYS A 45 5.50 -10.27 3.71
C CYS A 45 6.82 -9.69 3.18
N LEU A 46 6.72 -8.96 2.07
CA LEU A 46 7.85 -8.32 1.39
C LEU A 46 8.20 -6.97 2.02
N SER A 47 7.21 -6.22 2.49
CA SER A 47 7.41 -4.89 3.07
C SER A 47 6.23 -4.45 3.94
N MET A 48 6.52 -3.61 4.92
CA MET A 48 5.54 -2.96 5.78
C MET A 48 5.90 -1.49 5.94
N PHE A 49 4.94 -0.61 5.64
CA PHE A 49 5.09 0.84 5.71
C PHE A 49 4.10 1.38 6.72
N LYS A 50 4.56 2.16 7.70
CA LYS A 50 3.68 3.02 8.49
C LYS A 50 3.45 4.31 7.73
N ILE A 51 2.22 4.77 7.61
CA ILE A 51 1.91 5.99 6.89
C ILE A 51 2.33 7.19 7.76
N ALA A 52 3.38 7.91 7.34
CA ALA A 52 3.86 9.10 8.03
C ALA A 52 2.86 10.28 8.01
N HIS A 53 2.70 10.94 9.17
CA HIS A 53 1.99 12.21 9.42
C HIS A 53 0.62 12.43 8.72
N GLY A 54 -0.46 12.36 9.52
CA GLY A 54 -1.60 13.28 9.39
C GLY A 54 -2.86 12.79 8.65
N GLY A 55 -2.97 11.52 8.29
CA GLY A 55 -4.21 11.00 7.72
C GLY A 55 -4.25 9.49 7.60
N GLU A 56 -5.45 8.94 7.75
CA GLU A 56 -5.73 7.53 7.47
C GLU A 56 -5.69 7.31 5.94
N GLY A 57 -4.83 6.39 5.48
CA GLY A 57 -4.82 5.92 4.10
C GLY A 57 -6.17 5.30 3.73
N ARG A 58 -6.67 5.61 2.54
CA ARG A 58 -7.99 5.14 2.09
C ARG A 58 -7.87 4.22 0.90
N GLU A 59 -6.99 4.55 -0.03
CA GLU A 59 -6.81 3.85 -1.28
C GLU A 59 -5.33 3.57 -1.49
N VAL A 60 -5.02 2.39 -2.03
CA VAL A 60 -3.66 1.95 -2.33
C VAL A 60 -3.62 1.48 -3.77
N LEU A 61 -2.59 1.89 -4.53
CA LEU A 61 -2.41 1.52 -5.94
C LEU A 61 -0.96 1.18 -6.22
N PHE A 62 -0.72 0.06 -6.90
CA PHE A 62 0.56 -0.16 -7.56
C PHE A 62 0.71 0.79 -8.75
N LEU A 63 1.88 1.39 -8.87
CA LEU A 63 2.28 2.07 -10.10
C LEU A 63 2.67 1.05 -11.18
N SER A 64 2.71 1.53 -12.43
CA SER A 64 3.04 0.73 -13.61
C SER A 64 4.44 0.10 -13.55
N ASN A 65 5.34 0.60 -12.71
CA ASN A 65 6.65 0.02 -12.50
C ASN A 65 6.66 -1.14 -11.48
N HIS A 66 5.54 -1.42 -10.82
CA HIS A 66 5.34 -2.50 -9.85
C HIS A 66 6.29 -2.51 -8.65
N MET A 67 7.04 -1.42 -8.47
CA MET A 67 8.02 -1.23 -7.42
C MET A 67 7.71 -0.01 -6.55
N GLU A 68 6.67 0.71 -6.92
CA GLU A 68 6.16 1.86 -6.19
C GLU A 68 4.66 1.73 -5.99
N ILE A 69 4.22 2.23 -4.85
CA ILE A 69 2.84 2.21 -4.41
C ILE A 69 2.43 3.63 -4.05
N LEU A 70 1.28 4.06 -4.56
CA LEU A 70 0.63 5.28 -4.12
C LEU A 70 -0.40 4.96 -3.04
N VAL A 71 -0.41 5.77 -2.00
CA VAL A 71 -1.42 5.73 -0.95
C VAL A 71 -2.08 7.09 -0.86
N PHE A 72 -3.40 7.11 -1.10
CA PHE A 72 -4.19 8.32 -1.00
C PHE A 72 -4.75 8.42 0.41
N SER A 73 -4.47 9.53 1.07
CA SER A 73 -5.16 9.96 2.28
C SER A 73 -6.04 11.16 1.95
N GLN A 74 -6.76 11.69 2.94
CA GLN A 74 -7.65 12.82 2.73
C GLN A 74 -6.96 14.06 2.15
N SER A 75 -5.74 14.37 2.60
CA SER A 75 -5.02 15.62 2.24
C SER A 75 -3.58 15.38 1.77
N SER A 76 -3.17 14.12 1.64
CA SER A 76 -1.81 13.76 1.29
C SER A 76 -1.78 12.54 0.38
N LEU A 77 -0.79 12.51 -0.49
CA LEU A 77 -0.40 11.34 -1.26
C LEU A 77 0.93 10.82 -0.70
N HIS A 78 1.03 9.52 -0.45
CA HIS A 78 2.28 8.88 -0.05
C HIS A 78 2.78 7.99 -1.18
N LEU A 79 4.01 8.22 -1.62
CA LEU A 79 4.72 7.34 -2.54
C LEU A 79 5.63 6.44 -1.72
N LEU A 80 5.37 5.14 -1.77
CA LEU A 80 6.12 4.09 -1.10
C LEU A 80 6.93 3.33 -2.14
N SER A 81 8.23 3.15 -1.92
CA SER A 81 9.08 2.35 -2.80
C SER A 81 9.46 1.04 -2.14
N ILE A 82 9.22 -0.06 -2.86
CA ILE A 82 9.62 -1.43 -2.48
C ILE A 82 10.91 -1.88 -3.22
N ARG A 83 11.65 -0.95 -3.83
CA ARG A 83 12.86 -1.28 -4.63
C ARG A 83 14.02 -1.85 -3.81
N THR A 84 14.13 -1.50 -2.53
CA THR A 84 15.26 -1.92 -1.69
C THR A 84 14.76 -2.38 -0.33
N ARG A 85 15.62 -3.05 0.45
CA ARG A 85 15.32 -3.41 1.85
C ARG A 85 15.05 -2.18 2.73
N ALA A 86 15.54 -1.01 2.33
CA ALA A 86 15.25 0.26 2.98
C ALA A 86 14.02 0.90 2.31
N ALA A 87 12.84 0.54 2.83
CA ALA A 87 11.58 1.19 2.47
C ALA A 87 11.72 2.71 2.50
N THR A 88 11.50 3.38 1.37
CA THR A 88 11.46 4.85 1.32
C THR A 88 10.02 5.32 1.16
N GLN A 89 9.66 6.35 1.91
CA GLN A 89 8.36 7.00 1.85
C GLN A 89 8.56 8.49 1.53
N ARG A 90 7.81 9.00 0.54
CA ARG A 90 7.69 10.43 0.25
C ARG A 90 6.25 10.86 0.41
N THR A 91 6.02 11.95 1.13
CA THR A 91 4.68 12.50 1.36
C THR A 91 4.51 13.82 0.61
N PHE A 92 3.47 13.89 -0.20
CA PHE A 92 3.06 15.09 -0.91
C PHE A 92 1.75 15.59 -0.29
N LYS A 93 1.79 16.76 0.36
CA LYS A 93 0.57 17.39 0.90
C LYS A 93 -0.12 18.17 -0.21
N VAL A 94 -1.42 17.95 -0.38
CA VAL A 94 -2.25 18.70 -1.32
C VAL A 94 -3.16 19.62 -0.53
N GLY A 95 -3.00 20.94 -0.72
CA GLY A 95 -3.79 21.94 -0.01
C GLY A 95 -5.20 22.05 -0.59
N GLY A 96 -6.21 22.10 0.29
CA GLY A 96 -7.55 22.60 -0.02
C GLY A 96 -8.51 21.64 -0.72
N GLN A 97 -8.12 20.43 -1.11
CA GLN A 97 -9.03 19.47 -1.76
C GLN A 97 -8.82 18.04 -1.26
N ARG A 98 -9.92 17.28 -1.21
CA ARG A 98 -9.91 15.84 -0.91
C ARG A 98 -9.41 15.08 -2.13
N LEU A 99 -8.35 14.30 -1.95
CA LEU A 99 -7.87 13.41 -3.00
C LEU A 99 -8.73 12.13 -3.04
N SER A 100 -9.03 11.69 -4.26
CA SER A 100 -9.58 10.36 -4.57
C SER A 100 -8.84 9.83 -5.78
N SER A 101 -8.57 8.53 -5.82
CA SER A 101 -8.12 7.91 -7.05
C SER A 101 -9.23 7.91 -8.09
N ILE A 102 -8.84 8.01 -9.36
CA ILE A 102 -9.68 7.65 -10.50
C ILE A 102 -9.07 6.33 -10.98
N LEU A 103 -9.74 5.23 -10.66
CA LEU A 103 -9.38 3.88 -11.04
C LEU A 103 -9.96 3.54 -12.42
#